data_AF-A0A9X4CM34-F1
#
_entry.id   AF-A0A9X4CM34-F1
#
_cell.length_a   1.000
_cell.length_b   1.000
_cell.length_c   1.000
_cell.angle_alpha   90.00
_cell.angle_beta   90.00
_cell.angle_gamma   90.00
#
_symmetry.space_group_name_H-M   'P 1'
#
loop_
_entity.id
_entity.type
_entity.pdbx_description
1 polymer ?
#
loop_
_entity_poly.entity_id
_entity_poly.type
_entity_poly.pdbx_seq_one_letter_code
_entity_poly.pdbx_strand_id
1 'polypeptide(L)'
;TLAVYALVAVAVIAVLGPQRLARAAAPLSEAMRVAGVNWLIPVVQIGAAVAALGSLLALILGVSRTTLAMARDRHLPRWLAAVHPRFKVPFRAELVVGAVVAALAATADIRGAIGFSSFGVLVYYAIANASALTLGLD
;
A
#
# COMPACT_ATOMS: atom_id res chain seq x y z
N THR A 1 12.82 1.60 -11.75
CA THR A 1 11.41 1.83 -11.35
C THR A 1 10.94 3.23 -11.74
N LEU A 2 11.65 4.30 -11.37
CA LEU A 2 11.29 5.68 -11.73
C LEU A 2 10.98 5.86 -13.23
N ALA A 3 11.86 5.35 -14.11
CA ALA A 3 11.68 5.44 -15.56
C ALA A 3 10.36 4.78 -16.03
N VAL A 4 9.99 3.64 -15.44
CA VAL A 4 8.74 2.94 -15.77
C VAL A 4 7.53 3.76 -15.32
N TYR A 5 7.55 4.31 -14.11
CA TYR A 5 6.49 5.20 -13.62
C TYR A 5 6.34 6.45 -14.49
N ALA A 6 7.45 7.09 -14.86
CA ALA A 6 7.44 8.27 -15.72
C ALA A 6 6.87 7.95 -17.11
N LEU A 7 7.31 6.85 -17.73
CA LEU A 7 6.83 6.42 -19.04
C LEU A 7 5.31 6.17 -19.02
N VAL A 8 4.81 5.44 -18.02
CA VAL A 8 3.38 5.15 -17.86
C VAL A 8 2.58 6.43 -17.63
N ALA A 9 3.06 7.32 -16.77
CA ALA A 9 2.39 8.59 -16.47
C ALA A 9 2.26 9.46 -17.73
N VAL A 10 3.37 9.63 -18.48
CA VAL A 10 3.37 10.41 -19.73
C VAL A 10 2.45 9.78 -20.76
N ALA A 11 2.49 8.46 -20.94
CA ALA A 11 1.63 7.76 -21.89
C ALA A 11 0.14 7.93 -21.55
N VAL A 12 -0.25 7.77 -20.28
CA VAL A 12 -1.65 7.94 -19.84
C VAL A 12 -2.11 9.39 -19.98
N ILE A 13 -1.27 10.37 -19.64
CA ILE A 13 -1.57 11.80 -19.83
C ILE A 13 -1.74 12.13 -21.31
N ALA A 14 -0.89 11.59 -22.19
CA ALA A 14 -0.98 11.81 -23.63
C ALA A 14 -2.29 11.25 -24.24
N VAL A 15 -2.81 10.13 -23.72
CA VAL A 15 -4.04 9.51 -24.23
C VAL A 15 -5.31 10.11 -23.63
N LEU A 16 -5.36 10.32 -22.30
CA LEU A 16 -6.57 10.81 -21.62
C LEU A 16 -6.66 12.34 -21.57
N GLY A 17 -5.52 13.02 -21.54
CA GLY A 17 -5.44 14.41 -21.09
C GLY A 17 -5.59 14.55 -19.56
N PRO A 18 -5.14 15.69 -18.99
CA PRO A 18 -5.09 15.88 -17.54
C PRO A 18 -6.48 15.91 -16.88
N GLN A 19 -7.50 16.46 -17.54
CA GLN A 19 -8.84 16.61 -16.97
C GLN A 19 -9.56 15.26 -16.84
N ARG A 20 -9.46 14.37 -17.83
CA ARG A 20 -10.05 13.03 -17.74
C ARG A 20 -9.27 12.15 -16.78
N LEU A 21 -7.94 12.24 -16.78
CA LEU A 21 -7.09 11.52 -15.83
C LEU A 21 -7.45 11.84 -14.37
N ALA A 22 -7.67 13.12 -14.05
CA ALA A 22 -8.03 13.55 -12.70
C ALA A 22 -9.33 12.90 -12.18
N ARG A 23 -10.30 12.64 -13.08
CA ARG A 23 -11.62 12.07 -12.76
C ARG A 23 -11.67 10.54 -12.88
N ALA A 24 -10.73 9.93 -13.59
CA ALA A 24 -10.73 8.48 -13.81
C ALA A 24 -10.46 7.72 -12.51
N ALA A 25 -11.33 6.75 -12.19
CA ALA A 25 -11.11 5.81 -11.08
C ALA A 25 -10.10 4.71 -11.46
N ALA A 26 -10.08 4.30 -12.74
CA ALA A 26 -9.16 3.31 -13.30
C ALA A 26 -8.46 3.87 -14.56
N PRO A 27 -7.45 4.74 -14.40
CA PRO A 27 -6.83 5.46 -15.52
C PRO A 27 -6.25 4.57 -16.63
N LEU A 28 -5.65 3.43 -16.25
CA LEU A 28 -5.03 2.51 -17.21
C LEU A 28 -6.09 1.79 -18.06
N SER A 29 -7.18 1.33 -17.46
CA SER A 29 -8.28 0.71 -18.22
C SER A 29 -8.98 1.71 -19.14
N GLU A 30 -9.16 2.95 -18.66
CA GLU A 30 -9.74 4.03 -19.48
C GLU A 30 -8.81 4.43 -20.62
N ALA A 31 -7.49 4.42 -20.41
CA ALA A 31 -6.51 4.67 -21.47
C ALA A 31 -6.61 3.64 -22.60
N MET A 32 -6.72 2.36 -22.26
CA MET A 32 -6.89 1.30 -23.25
C MET A 32 -8.21 1.44 -24.01
N ARG A 33 -9.27 1.88 -23.34
CA ARG A 33 -10.58 2.13 -23.96
C ARG A 33 -10.51 3.28 -24.98
N VAL A 34 -9.91 4.41 -24.60
CA VAL A 34 -9.74 5.57 -25.48
C VAL A 34 -8.79 5.26 -26.64
N ALA A 35 -7.74 4.47 -26.40
CA ALA A 35 -6.80 4.04 -27.43
C ALA A 35 -7.37 2.98 -28.41
N GLY A 36 -8.60 2.49 -28.18
CA GLY A 36 -9.23 1.47 -29.02
C GLY A 36 -8.72 0.04 -28.80
N VAL A 37 -7.92 -0.20 -27.76
CA VAL A 37 -7.26 -1.49 -27.47
C VAL A 37 -8.04 -2.25 -26.37
N ASN A 38 -9.35 -2.41 -26.56
CA ASN A 38 -10.26 -2.95 -25.54
C ASN A 38 -9.93 -4.37 -25.08
N TRP A 39 -9.30 -5.18 -25.94
CA TRP A 39 -8.91 -6.56 -25.61
C TRP A 39 -7.86 -6.64 -24.50
N LEU A 40 -7.12 -5.54 -24.26
CA LEU A 40 -6.08 -5.47 -23.24
C LEU A 40 -6.63 -5.09 -21.86
N ILE A 41 -7.86 -4.55 -21.79
CA ILE A 41 -8.52 -4.16 -20.54
C ILE A 41 -8.56 -5.31 -19.52
N PRO A 42 -9.04 -6.53 -19.84
CA PRO A 42 -9.06 -7.63 -18.87
C PRO A 42 -7.67 -8.02 -18.39
N VAL A 43 -6.66 -8.00 -19.27
CA VAL A 43 -5.27 -8.31 -18.90
C VAL A 43 -4.74 -7.31 -17.88
N VAL A 44 -4.96 -6.01 -18.12
CA VAL A 44 -4.55 -4.93 -17.21
C VAL A 44 -5.30 -5.04 -15.88
N GLN A 45 -6.60 -5.34 -15.90
CA GLN A 45 -7.40 -5.48 -14.67
C GLN A 45 -6.95 -6.67 -13.82
N ILE A 46 -6.72 -7.83 -14.44
CA ILE A 46 -6.22 -9.02 -13.74
C ILE A 46 -4.82 -8.74 -13.19
N GLY A 47 -3.92 -8.14 -13.99
CA GLY A 47 -2.59 -7.77 -13.55
C GLY A 47 -2.61 -6.80 -12.36
N ALA A 48 -3.46 -5.77 -12.42
CA ALA A 48 -3.65 -4.81 -11.33
C ALA A 48 -4.21 -5.49 -10.07
N ALA A 49 -5.18 -6.39 -10.20
CA ALA A 49 -5.75 -7.13 -9.08
C ALA A 49 -4.71 -8.03 -8.41
N VAL A 50 -3.95 -8.80 -9.19
CA VAL A 50 -2.89 -9.68 -8.68
C VAL A 50 -1.79 -8.86 -8.00
N ALA A 51 -1.36 -7.75 -8.60
CA ALA A 51 -0.36 -6.86 -8.01
C ALA A 51 -0.85 -6.23 -6.69
N ALA A 52 -2.10 -5.76 -6.64
CA ALA A 52 -2.69 -5.19 -5.44
C ALA A 52 -2.84 -6.23 -4.32
N LEU A 53 -3.33 -7.44 -4.65
CA LEU A 53 -3.46 -8.54 -3.68
C LEU A 53 -2.10 -9.00 -3.14
N GLY A 54 -1.10 -9.13 -4.02
CA GLY A 54 0.26 -9.48 -3.62
C GLY A 54 0.88 -8.44 -2.70
N SER A 55 0.71 -7.15 -3.02
CA SER A 55 1.17 -6.04 -2.18
C SER A 55 0.47 -6.02 -0.83
N LEU A 56 -0.85 -6.21 -0.81
CA LEU A 56 -1.65 -6.26 0.41
C LEU A 56 -1.22 -7.40 1.33
N LEU A 57 -1.02 -8.60 0.77
CA LEU A 57 -0.55 -9.76 1.53
C LEU A 57 0.84 -9.52 2.12
N ALA A 58 1.76 -8.96 1.34
CA ALA A 58 3.10 -8.62 1.81
C ALA A 58 3.05 -7.61 2.97
N LEU A 59 2.18 -6.60 2.90
CA LEU A 59 1.97 -5.62 3.96
C LEU A 59 1.39 -6.24 5.23
N ILE A 60 0.34 -7.05 5.12
CA ILE A 60 -0.28 -7.73 6.27
C ILE A 60 0.74 -8.61 6.99
N LEU A 61 1.53 -9.38 6.24
CA LEU A 61 2.59 -10.23 6.80
C LEU A 61 3.69 -9.41 7.47
N GLY A 62 4.11 -8.30 6.86
CA GLY A 62 5.09 -7.38 7.43
C GLY A 62 4.62 -6.79 8.76
N VAL A 63 3.42 -6.20 8.77
CA VAL A 63 2.83 -5.58 9.96
C VAL A 63 2.62 -6.63 11.06
N SER A 64 2.11 -7.81 10.73
CA SER A 64 1.88 -8.88 11.72
C SER A 64 3.17 -9.31 12.43
N ARG A 65 4.30 -9.35 11.71
CA ARG A 65 5.62 -9.64 12.31
C ARG A 65 6.08 -8.52 13.24
N THR A 66 5.89 -7.26 12.85
CA THR A 66 6.22 -6.12 13.72
C THR A 66 5.36 -6.09 14.98
N THR A 67 4.04 -6.33 14.84
CA THR A 67 3.10 -6.45 15.96
C THR A 67 3.49 -7.59 16.91
N LEU A 68 3.94 -8.73 16.38
CA LEU A 68 4.43 -9.84 17.20
C LEU A 68 5.66 -9.44 18.01
N ALA A 69 6.64 -8.76 17.39
CA ALA A 69 7.84 -8.28 18.07
C ALA A 69 7.47 -7.28 19.18
N MET A 70 6.63 -6.30 18.89
CA MET A 70 6.13 -5.32 19.88
C MET A 70 5.37 -5.98 21.03
N ALA A 71 4.58 -7.03 20.76
CA ALA A 71 3.86 -7.77 21.79
C ALA A 71 4.80 -8.62 22.67
N ARG A 72 5.93 -9.10 22.12
CA ARG A 72 6.98 -9.78 22.89
C ARG A 72 7.71 -8.80 23.82
N ASP A 73 7.96 -7.58 23.34
CA ASP A 73 8.60 -6.51 24.11
C ASP A 73 7.63 -5.81 25.08
N ARG A 74 6.40 -6.32 25.23
CA ARG A 74 5.33 -5.81 26.11
C ARG A 74 4.84 -4.39 25.78
N HIS A 75 5.17 -3.85 24.60
CA HIS A 75 4.60 -2.60 24.09
C HIS A 75 3.14 -2.78 23.65
N LEU A 76 2.79 -4.00 23.24
CA LEU A 76 1.41 -4.39 22.92
C LEU A 76 0.92 -5.49 23.87
N PRO A 77 -0.39 -5.62 24.06
CA PRO A 77 -0.94 -6.59 25.00
C PRO A 77 -0.55 -8.03 24.59
N ARG A 78 -0.07 -8.82 25.57
CA ARG A 78 0.63 -10.10 25.36
C ARG A 78 -0.16 -11.16 24.58
N TRP A 79 -1.49 -11.06 24.56
CA TRP A 79 -2.36 -11.94 23.77
C TRP A 79 -2.04 -11.91 22.27
N LEU A 80 -1.51 -10.79 21.73
CA LEU A 80 -1.06 -10.66 20.33
C LEU A 80 0.26 -11.40 20.07
N ALA A 81 1.02 -11.76 21.10
CA ALA A 81 2.26 -12.53 20.98
C ALA A 81 2.02 -14.03 20.72
N ALA A 82 0.76 -14.47 20.63
CA ALA A 82 0.41 -15.87 20.42
C ALA A 82 0.75 -16.32 18.99
N VAL A 83 1.63 -17.31 18.91
CA VAL A 83 2.05 -17.93 17.65
C VAL A 83 1.35 -19.28 17.49
N HIS A 84 0.87 -19.57 16.28
CA HIS A 84 0.23 -20.84 15.99
C HIS A 84 1.23 -22.00 16.12
N PRO A 85 0.94 -23.07 16.87
CA PRO A 85 1.92 -24.13 17.19
C PRO A 85 2.41 -24.91 15.96
N ARG A 86 1.52 -25.15 14.98
CA ARG A 86 1.84 -25.87 13.73
C ARG A 86 2.47 -25.00 12.64
N PHE A 87 1.84 -23.86 12.31
CA PHE A 87 2.24 -22.99 11.19
C PHE A 87 3.27 -21.92 11.56
N LYS A 88 3.57 -21.74 12.86
CA LYS A 88 4.51 -20.73 13.38
C LYS A 88 4.22 -19.30 12.92
N VAL A 89 2.96 -18.98 12.63
CA VAL A 89 2.48 -17.64 12.26
C VAL A 89 1.78 -16.95 13.44
N PRO A 90 1.90 -15.62 13.58
CA PRO A 90 1.21 -14.85 14.62
C PRO A 90 -0.27 -14.64 14.27
N PHE A 91 -1.06 -15.72 14.28
CA PHE A 91 -2.44 -15.73 13.74
C PHE A 91 -3.36 -14.66 14.35
N ARG A 92 -3.16 -14.31 15.63
CA ARG A 92 -3.95 -13.25 16.30
C ARG A 92 -3.57 -11.87 15.82
N ALA A 93 -2.27 -11.60 15.66
CA ALA A 93 -1.80 -10.33 15.11
C ALA A 93 -2.27 -10.17 13.66
N GLU A 94 -2.20 -11.26 12.88
CA GLU A 94 -2.66 -11.27 11.49
C GLU A 94 -4.17 -11.04 11.37
N LEU A 95 -4.98 -11.68 12.20
CA LEU A 95 -6.43 -11.48 12.20
C LEU A 95 -6.81 -10.05 12.60
N VAL A 96 -6.15 -9.49 13.62
CA VAL A 96 -6.41 -8.11 14.07
C VAL A 96 -5.99 -7.11 12.99
N VAL A 97 -4.79 -7.26 12.42
CA VAL A 97 -4.30 -6.40 11.33
C VAL A 97 -5.22 -6.50 10.12
N GLY A 98 -5.58 -7.71 9.71
CA GLY A 98 -6.50 -7.96 8.61
C GLY A 98 -7.88 -7.34 8.85
N ALA A 99 -8.43 -7.45 10.06
CA ALA A 99 -9.70 -6.84 10.43
C ALA A 99 -9.65 -5.30 10.37
N VAL A 100 -8.57 -4.70 10.87
CA VAL A 100 -8.35 -3.24 10.78
C VAL A 100 -8.25 -2.80 9.32
N VAL A 101 -7.47 -3.51 8.51
CA VAL A 101 -7.32 -3.22 7.08
C VAL A 101 -8.65 -3.38 6.34
N ALA A 102 -9.45 -4.40 6.65
CA ALA A 102 -10.76 -4.60 6.05
C ALA A 102 -11.75 -3.49 6.44
N ALA A 103 -11.77 -3.06 7.70
CA ALA A 103 -12.59 -1.96 8.17
C ALA A 103 -12.19 -0.63 7.49
N LEU A 104 -10.89 -0.37 7.36
CA LEU A 104 -10.38 0.79 6.63
C LEU A 104 -10.74 0.73 5.14
N ALA A 105 -10.59 -0.43 4.49
CA ALA A 105 -10.97 -0.60 3.09
C ALA A 105 -12.47 -0.40 2.85
N ALA A 106 -13.32 -0.72 3.84
CA ALA A 106 -14.77 -0.56 3.75
C ALA A 106 -15.24 0.89 4.00
N THR A 107 -14.44 1.71 4.71
CA THR A 107 -14.87 3.04 5.18
C THR A 107 -14.07 4.20 4.59
N ALA A 108 -12.83 3.97 4.20
CA ALA A 108 -11.93 5.03 3.75
C ALA A 108 -12.09 5.30 2.24
N ASP A 109 -12.16 6.59 1.89
CA ASP A 109 -11.94 7.00 0.51
C ASP A 109 -10.48 6.77 0.13
N ILE A 110 -10.26 6.02 -0.97
CA ILE A 110 -8.93 5.61 -1.41
C ILE A 110 -8.03 6.83 -1.65
N ARG A 111 -8.56 7.91 -2.23
CA ARG A 111 -7.77 9.12 -2.52
C ARG A 111 -7.37 9.83 -1.24
N GLY A 112 -8.32 10.02 -0.32
CA GLY A 112 -8.03 10.55 1.01
C GLY A 112 -7.03 9.70 1.79
N ALA A 113 -7.19 8.38 1.78
CA ALA A 113 -6.31 7.44 2.48
C ALA A 113 -4.88 7.49 1.94
N ILE A 114 -4.69 7.56 0.62
CA ILE A 114 -3.38 7.73 0.00
C ILE A 114 -2.75 9.05 0.43
N GLY A 115 -3.51 10.15 0.42
CA GLY A 115 -3.01 11.47 0.84
C GLY A 115 -2.59 11.49 2.31
N PHE A 116 -3.42 10.96 3.20
CA PHE A 116 -3.13 10.86 4.63
C PHE A 116 -1.92 9.97 4.91
N SER A 117 -1.85 8.80 4.28
CA SER A 117 -0.71 7.88 4.39
C SER A 117 0.59 8.53 3.91
N SER A 118 0.55 9.19 2.75
CA SER A 118 1.71 9.90 2.19
C SER A 118 2.20 10.99 3.14
N PHE A 119 1.28 11.80 3.68
CA PHE A 119 1.62 12.82 4.67
C PHE A 119 2.30 12.21 5.90
N GLY A 120 1.74 11.15 6.48
CA GLY A 120 2.31 10.46 7.63
C GLY A 120 3.73 9.93 7.37
N VAL A 121 3.94 9.31 6.21
CA VAL A 121 5.26 8.81 5.81
C VAL A 121 6.27 9.94 5.60
N LEU A 122 5.85 11.05 4.97
CA LEU A 122 6.73 12.21 4.81
C LEU A 122 7.13 12.81 6.16
N VAL A 123 6.19 12.94 7.10
CA VAL A 123 6.47 13.42 8.46
C VAL A 123 7.43 12.48 9.18
N TYR A 124 7.19 11.17 9.11
CA TYR A 124 8.09 10.16 9.67
C TYR A 124 9.52 10.31 9.12
N TYR A 125 9.67 10.45 7.80
CA TYR A 125 10.98 10.66 7.20
C TYR A 125 11.59 12.02 7.57
N ALA A 126 10.81 13.09 7.67
CA ALA A 126 11.32 14.39 8.09
C ALA A 126 11.93 14.32 9.49
N ILE A 127 11.24 13.69 10.44
CA ILE A 127 11.74 13.48 11.80
C ILE A 127 13.00 12.59 11.77
N ALA A 128 12.97 11.48 11.03
CA ALA A 128 14.12 10.58 10.95
C ALA A 128 15.37 11.28 10.38
N ASN A 129 15.21 12.12 9.36
CA ASN A 129 16.31 12.89 8.78
C ASN A 129 16.80 13.98 9.76
N ALA A 130 15.90 14.66 10.47
CA ALA A 130 16.27 15.63 11.49
C ALA A 130 17.09 14.97 12.61
N SER A 131 16.63 13.81 13.12
CA SER A 131 17.36 13.03 14.12
C SER A 131 18.72 12.54 13.61
N ALA A 132 18.80 12.13 12.34
CA ALA A 132 20.06 11.71 11.73
C ALA A 132 21.06 12.87 11.63
N LEU A 133 20.60 14.10 11.40
CA LEU A 133 21.46 15.30 11.38
C LEU A 133 21.95 15.70 12.77
N THR A 134 21.20 15.36 13.83
CA THR A 134 21.61 15.61 15.22
C THR A 134 22.54 14.52 15.77
N LEU A 135 22.62 13.37 15.12
CA LEU A 135 23.65 12.37 15.40
C LEU A 135 24.96 12.91 14.82
N GLY A 136 25.78 13.54 15.67
CA GLY A 136 27.13 13.95 15.30
C GLY A 136 27.94 12.76 14.77
N LEU A 137 28.92 13.05 13.90
CA LEU A 137 29.89 12.09 13.40
C LEU A 137 30.84 11.66 14.53
N ASP A 138 30.34 10.89 15.50
CA ASP A 138 31.15 10.20 16.50
C ASP A 138 31.29 8.72 16.13
#